data_AF-A0A284QXB6-F1
#
_entry.id   AF-A0A284QXB6-F1
#
_cell.length_a   1.000
_cell.length_b   1.000
_cell.length_c   1.000
_cell.angle_alpha   90.00
_cell.angle_beta   90.00
_cell.angle_gamma   90.00
#
_symmetry.space_group_name_H-M   'P 1'
#
loop_
_entity.id
_entity.type
_entity.pdbx_description
1 polymer ?
#
loop_
_entity_poly.entity_id
_entity_poly.type
_entity_poly.pdbx_seq_one_letter_code
_entity_poly.pdbx_strand_id
1 'polypeptide(L)'
;MSDEPSGANIPTLVPFEQRVGGANHTASRQVCARKHPIKRLFYSRSNTDRQDIQWTRTRVSIYDPRKSKGRSTDLEPFFIEQENHCRFPIPTIQTSIGSSDTHKLLVSIDMPAPSYSVVLETPASEPVALAPVAVEEPTRESGVYYNARLDPKNFLEGPLSPNPATRLRQMLARPGIVVAPGICDGISARCALEAGFDCLYQSGAATTASRMGQPDLAIATLNDFVGAGQMVSSLNPSVPVIADADTGFGGPAMVARTVRQYARAGIAACHIEDQVQTKRCGHLMGKQVVSREEFITRIRAAVIARDSIPGGSDFVIIGRTDSAQVLGMDEAIARLKLAAAAGADVCFIEGVKTKDLLESTVAALAPTPVLVNVISGGLTPSFTYFEAEQMGAKMIIFSLVSCVAMVHACRAAMKSLKKTGTDFISAQGMDPKKFFEVMGLSEIIELDAAAGGSAFQLV
;
A
#
# COMPACT_ATOMS: atom_id res chain seq x y z
N MET A 1 -17.60 23.32 -59.44
CA MET A 1 -16.31 23.99 -59.70
C MET A 1 -15.38 23.57 -58.59
N SER A 2 -14.28 22.99 -59.04
CA SER A 2 -13.21 22.30 -58.33
C SER A 2 -12.35 23.25 -57.49
N ASP A 3 -11.68 22.73 -56.47
CA ASP A 3 -10.21 22.55 -56.53
C ASP A 3 -9.68 21.91 -55.22
N GLU A 4 -8.92 20.83 -55.41
CA GLU A 4 -8.00 20.22 -54.44
C GLU A 4 -6.80 21.14 -54.14
N PRO A 5 -5.96 20.78 -53.15
CA PRO A 5 -4.60 20.48 -53.57
C PRO A 5 -3.96 19.24 -52.92
N SER A 6 -3.17 18.58 -53.78
CA SER A 6 -1.97 17.75 -53.58
C SER A 6 -1.12 18.12 -52.34
N GLY A 7 -0.43 17.21 -51.65
CA GLY A 7 0.39 16.10 -52.14
C GLY A 7 1.86 16.49 -51.96
N ALA A 8 2.48 16.11 -50.83
CA ALA A 8 3.92 16.28 -50.60
C ALA A 8 4.52 15.09 -49.82
N ASN A 9 5.65 14.64 -50.36
CA ASN A 9 6.31 13.35 -50.17
C ASN A 9 6.91 13.11 -48.77
N ILE A 10 6.82 11.84 -48.37
CA ILE A 10 7.46 11.20 -47.21
C ILE A 10 8.83 10.64 -47.67
N PRO A 11 9.96 10.90 -46.98
CA PRO A 11 11.18 10.12 -47.17
C PRO A 11 11.18 8.90 -46.24
N THR A 12 11.07 7.73 -46.86
CA THR A 12 11.23 6.40 -46.26
C THR A 12 12.69 6.15 -45.90
N LEU A 13 13.02 5.91 -44.62
CA LEU A 13 14.33 5.44 -44.19
C LEU A 13 14.35 3.91 -44.11
N VAL A 14 15.41 3.33 -44.71
CA VAL A 14 15.70 1.91 -44.92
C VAL A 14 16.22 1.27 -43.62
N PRO A 15 15.88 -0.01 -43.31
CA PRO A 15 16.46 -0.70 -42.16
C PRO A 15 17.88 -1.19 -42.48
N PHE A 16 18.82 -0.90 -41.58
CA PHE A 16 20.20 -1.37 -41.68
C PHE A 16 20.34 -2.71 -40.93
N GLU A 17 20.51 -3.79 -41.69
CA GLU A 17 20.90 -5.12 -41.20
C GLU A 17 22.42 -5.25 -41.01
N GLN A 18 22.76 -6.22 -40.15
CA GLN A 18 24.07 -6.60 -39.65
C GLN A 18 25.20 -6.75 -40.70
N ARG A 19 26.43 -6.47 -40.28
CA ARG A 19 27.61 -7.23 -40.72
C ARG A 19 28.37 -7.82 -39.54
N VAL A 20 28.45 -9.15 -39.58
CA VAL A 20 29.40 -10.01 -38.87
C VAL A 20 30.71 -10.06 -39.67
N GLY A 21 31.83 -10.14 -38.95
CA GLY A 21 33.16 -10.46 -39.46
C GLY A 21 34.23 -9.65 -38.71
N GLY A 22 35.24 -10.20 -38.08
CA GLY A 22 35.74 -11.56 -37.99
C GLY A 22 36.84 -11.59 -36.92
N ALA A 23 37.17 -12.82 -36.51
CA ALA A 23 38.06 -13.16 -35.41
C ALA A 23 39.48 -12.58 -35.51
N ASN A 24 40.13 -12.42 -34.34
CA ASN A 24 41.46 -12.98 -34.13
C ASN A 24 41.73 -13.31 -32.65
N HIS A 25 42.24 -14.54 -32.47
CA HIS A 25 42.97 -15.13 -31.34
C HIS A 25 43.95 -14.14 -30.68
N THR A 26 44.39 -14.20 -29.41
CA THR A 26 44.59 -15.28 -28.42
C THR A 26 45.07 -14.59 -27.13
N ALA A 27 44.63 -15.01 -25.93
CA ALA A 27 45.44 -15.09 -24.70
C ALA A 27 44.53 -15.32 -23.48
N SER A 28 44.36 -16.59 -23.12
CA SER A 28 43.87 -17.02 -21.82
C SER A 28 44.89 -16.64 -20.74
N ARG A 29 44.64 -15.55 -20.00
CA ARG A 29 45.23 -15.33 -18.68
C ARG A 29 44.19 -15.65 -17.62
N GLN A 30 44.41 -16.77 -16.94
CA GLN A 30 43.84 -17.06 -15.63
C GLN A 30 44.09 -15.88 -14.68
N VAL A 31 43.02 -15.20 -14.28
CA VAL A 31 43.03 -14.37 -13.07
C VAL A 31 42.18 -15.07 -12.03
N CYS A 32 42.84 -15.45 -10.95
CA CYS A 32 42.33 -16.18 -9.80
C CYS A 32 41.22 -15.37 -9.11
N ALA A 33 39.95 -15.75 -9.31
CA ALA A 33 38.84 -15.18 -8.56
C ALA A 33 38.82 -15.77 -7.14
N ARG A 34 39.23 -14.96 -6.16
CA ARG A 34 39.15 -15.27 -4.72
C ARG A 34 37.69 -15.55 -4.33
N LYS A 35 37.45 -16.73 -3.76
CA LYS A 35 36.18 -17.12 -3.13
C LYS A 35 35.98 -16.31 -1.85
N HIS A 36 34.80 -15.73 -1.64
CA HIS A 36 34.40 -15.16 -0.35
C HIS A 36 33.08 -15.81 0.13
N PRO A 37 33.02 -16.33 1.37
CA PRO A 37 31.76 -16.76 1.97
C PRO A 37 30.90 -15.54 2.33
N ILE A 38 29.59 -15.66 2.09
CA ILE A 38 28.59 -14.67 2.48
C ILE A 38 28.52 -14.64 4.01
N LYS A 39 28.98 -13.54 4.62
CA LYS A 39 28.82 -13.27 6.06
C LYS A 39 27.50 -12.52 6.27
N ARG A 40 26.59 -13.07 7.07
CA ARG A 40 25.44 -12.32 7.62
C ARG A 40 25.58 -12.26 9.14
N LEU A 41 25.46 -11.05 9.70
CA LEU A 41 25.34 -10.85 11.14
C LEU A 41 23.88 -11.00 11.54
N PHE A 42 23.62 -11.69 12.64
CA PHE A 42 22.32 -11.70 13.32
C PHE A 42 22.52 -11.22 14.75
N TYR A 43 21.63 -10.34 15.20
CA TYR A 43 21.51 -9.93 16.60
C TYR A 43 20.26 -10.59 17.17
N SER A 44 20.35 -11.20 18.36
CA SER A 44 19.18 -11.66 19.11
C SER A 44 19.04 -10.87 20.40
N ARG A 45 17.79 -10.63 20.80
CA ARG A 45 17.40 -9.97 22.06
C ARG A 45 16.89 -11.05 23.00
N SER A 46 17.53 -11.25 24.15
CA SER A 46 16.96 -12.04 25.25
C SER A 46 16.34 -11.10 26.28
N ASN A 47 15.11 -11.38 26.67
CA ASN A 47 14.36 -10.58 27.64
C ASN A 47 14.73 -11.07 29.04
N THR A 48 15.47 -10.27 29.80
CA THR A 48 15.63 -10.47 31.24
C THR A 48 15.26 -9.17 31.94
N ASP A 49 14.32 -9.28 32.87
CA ASP A 49 13.89 -8.16 33.71
C ASP A 49 15.09 -7.55 34.45
N ARG A 50 15.07 -6.21 34.49
CA ARG A 50 15.99 -5.26 35.14
C ARG A 50 17.19 -4.81 34.31
N GLN A 51 17.18 -3.50 34.06
CA GLN A 51 18.21 -2.57 33.61
C GLN A 51 19.63 -3.15 33.50
N ASP A 52 19.97 -3.70 32.33
CA ASP A 52 21.26 -3.53 31.64
C ASP A 52 21.20 -4.25 30.27
N ILE A 53 21.42 -3.51 29.18
CA ILE A 53 21.35 -4.05 27.81
C ILE A 53 22.74 -4.58 27.41
N GLN A 54 22.89 -5.90 27.27
CA GLN A 54 24.07 -6.50 26.65
C GLN A 54 23.76 -7.06 25.26
N TRP A 55 24.55 -6.64 24.27
CA TRP A 55 24.51 -7.16 22.90
C TRP A 55 25.52 -8.31 22.76
N THR A 56 25.05 -9.53 22.51
CA THR A 56 25.92 -10.67 22.19
C THR A 56 26.03 -10.87 20.68
N ARG A 57 27.26 -11.08 20.21
CA ARG A 57 27.62 -11.19 18.79
C ARG A 57 27.83 -12.67 18.44
N THR A 58 26.91 -13.28 17.71
CA THR A 58 27.03 -14.69 17.31
C THR A 58 27.45 -14.83 15.85
N ARG A 59 28.52 -15.60 15.59
CA ARG A 59 28.96 -15.97 14.24
C ARG A 59 28.35 -17.32 13.87
N VAL A 60 27.63 -17.38 12.75
CA VAL A 60 27.14 -18.64 12.17
C VAL A 60 27.61 -18.73 10.72
N SER A 61 28.20 -19.85 10.35
CA SER A 61 28.59 -20.16 8.96
C SER A 61 27.65 -21.23 8.41
N ILE A 62 27.04 -20.98 7.24
CA ILE A 62 26.11 -21.93 6.59
C ILE A 62 26.83 -22.55 5.38
N TYR A 63 26.80 -23.88 5.27
CA TYR A 63 27.37 -24.62 4.14
C TYR A 63 26.27 -25.20 3.25
N ASP A 64 26.46 -25.19 1.92
CA ASP A 64 25.55 -25.78 0.94
C ASP A 64 25.96 -27.24 0.64
N PRO A 65 25.15 -28.24 1.03
CA PRO A 65 25.52 -29.65 0.91
C PRO A 65 25.47 -30.21 -0.53
N ARG A 66 25.11 -29.42 -1.55
CA ARG A 66 24.99 -29.91 -2.94
C ARG A 66 26.31 -29.90 -3.74
N LYS A 67 27.47 -29.70 -3.10
CA LYS A 67 28.78 -29.58 -3.80
C LYS A 67 29.92 -30.43 -3.24
N SER A 68 29.67 -31.62 -2.71
CA SER A 68 30.74 -32.59 -2.42
C SER A 68 30.45 -33.96 -3.06
N LYS A 69 31.04 -34.21 -4.22
CA LYS A 69 31.21 -35.57 -4.75
C LYS A 69 32.34 -36.26 -3.97
N GLY A 70 32.03 -37.39 -3.35
CA GLY A 70 32.98 -38.47 -3.13
C GLY A 70 33.63 -38.55 -1.75
N ARG A 71 33.51 -39.77 -1.19
CA ARG A 71 34.22 -40.41 -0.07
C ARG A 71 33.66 -40.18 1.33
N SER A 72 33.31 -41.32 1.94
CA SER A 72 33.10 -41.51 3.37
C SER A 72 34.42 -41.39 4.11
N THR A 73 34.45 -40.54 5.12
CA THR A 73 35.32 -40.66 6.30
C THR A 73 34.66 -39.92 7.44
N ASP A 74 34.89 -40.43 8.65
CA ASP A 74 34.19 -40.19 9.90
C ASP A 74 33.90 -38.72 10.26
N LEU A 75 32.70 -38.49 10.81
CA LEU A 75 32.25 -37.19 11.31
C LEU A 75 32.81 -36.97 12.73
N GLU A 76 33.76 -36.05 12.90
CA GLU A 76 34.05 -35.50 14.22
C GLU A 76 32.97 -34.48 14.64
N PRO A 77 32.61 -34.40 15.94
CA PRO A 77 31.60 -33.45 16.41
C PRO A 77 32.13 -32.00 16.40
N PHE A 78 31.22 -31.08 16.03
CA PHE A 78 31.43 -29.64 16.02
C PHE A 78 31.81 -29.07 17.40
N PHE A 79 32.70 -28.07 17.43
CA PHE A 79 32.97 -27.24 18.61
C PHE A 79 32.51 -25.79 18.38
N ILE A 80 31.92 -25.18 19.42
CA ILE A 80 31.78 -23.73 19.55
C ILE A 80 32.88 -23.28 20.52
N GLU A 81 33.81 -22.44 20.08
CA GLU A 81 34.69 -21.72 21.00
C GLU A 81 33.95 -20.51 21.56
N GLN A 82 33.58 -20.56 22.84
CA GLN A 82 33.31 -19.39 23.66
C GLN A 82 34.64 -18.96 24.32
N GLU A 83 35.00 -17.68 24.23
CA GLU A 83 35.91 -17.09 25.21
C GLU A 83 35.19 -17.03 26.56
N ASN A 84 35.23 -18.14 27.29
CA ASN A 84 35.28 -18.27 28.75
C ASN A 84 34.85 -19.70 29.13
N HIS A 85 35.68 -20.34 29.93
CA HIS A 85 35.64 -21.76 30.30
C HIS A 85 34.27 -22.22 30.83
N CYS A 86 33.50 -22.98 30.04
CA CYS A 86 32.50 -23.97 30.48
C CYS A 86 32.11 -24.87 29.29
N ARG A 87 32.26 -26.20 29.43
CA ARG A 87 31.85 -27.20 28.41
C ARG A 87 30.50 -27.81 28.80
N PHE A 88 29.51 -27.80 27.90
CA PHE A 88 28.29 -28.62 28.03
C PHE A 88 28.16 -29.57 26.82
N PRO A 89 27.80 -30.85 27.00
CA PRO A 89 27.55 -31.76 25.90
C PRO A 89 26.15 -31.54 25.30
N ILE A 90 26.04 -31.61 23.96
CA ILE A 90 24.75 -31.60 23.22
C ILE A 90 24.41 -33.06 22.84
N PRO A 91 23.16 -33.54 22.98
CA PRO A 91 22.79 -34.87 22.52
C PRO A 91 22.60 -34.95 21.00
N THR A 92 22.98 -36.10 20.44
CA THR A 92 22.90 -36.49 19.03
C THR A 92 21.46 -36.42 18.48
N ILE A 93 21.28 -35.77 17.32
CA ILE A 93 20.00 -35.75 16.58
C ILE A 93 19.94 -37.03 15.72
N GLN A 94 19.00 -37.94 16.02
CA GLN A 94 18.62 -39.02 15.09
C GLN A 94 17.34 -38.63 14.34
N THR A 95 17.38 -38.62 13.02
CA THR A 95 16.20 -38.53 12.15
C THR A 95 15.81 -39.92 11.68
N SER A 96 14.59 -40.36 11.94
CA SER A 96 13.96 -41.49 11.25
C SER A 96 12.78 -41.01 10.41
N ILE A 97 12.65 -41.53 9.19
CA ILE A 97 11.56 -41.24 8.26
C ILE A 97 10.54 -42.37 8.41
N GLY A 98 9.37 -42.06 8.97
CA GLY A 98 8.22 -42.96 9.01
C GLY A 98 7.21 -42.61 7.92
N SER A 99 6.79 -43.60 7.15
CA SER A 99 5.75 -43.48 6.12
C SER A 99 4.35 -43.56 6.74
N SER A 100 3.55 -42.50 6.60
CA SER A 100 2.10 -42.54 6.29
C SER A 100 1.46 -41.18 6.54
N ASP A 101 0.47 -40.86 5.72
CA ASP A 101 -0.26 -39.60 5.62
C ASP A 101 -0.65 -38.94 6.95
N THR A 102 -0.07 -37.77 7.23
CA THR A 102 -0.68 -36.56 7.82
C THR A 102 0.45 -35.57 8.16
N HIS A 103 0.41 -34.36 7.61
CA HIS A 103 1.37 -33.31 7.95
C HIS A 103 1.16 -32.79 9.37
N LYS A 104 1.89 -33.34 10.34
CA LYS A 104 2.18 -32.70 11.63
C LYS A 104 3.64 -32.96 12.01
N LEU A 105 4.44 -31.90 12.07
CA LEU A 105 5.76 -31.93 12.68
C LEU A 105 5.58 -31.76 14.20
N LEU A 106 5.69 -32.83 14.96
CA LEU A 106 5.73 -32.80 16.42
C LEU A 106 7.20 -32.84 16.85
N VAL A 107 7.67 -31.76 17.44
CA VAL A 107 8.98 -31.70 18.11
C VAL A 107 8.71 -31.85 19.61
N SER A 108 8.95 -33.04 20.16
CA SER A 108 8.99 -33.25 21.60
C SER A 108 10.42 -33.01 22.09
N ILE A 109 10.57 -32.12 23.08
CA ILE A 109 11.83 -31.90 23.79
C ILE A 109 11.66 -32.60 25.14
N ASP A 110 12.34 -33.73 25.33
CA ASP A 110 12.42 -34.40 26.63
C ASP A 110 13.50 -33.73 27.47
N MET A 111 13.13 -33.22 28.64
CA MET A 111 14.04 -32.68 29.64
C MET A 111 14.09 -33.67 30.83
N PRO A 112 15.28 -34.12 31.28
CA PRO A 112 15.39 -34.89 32.51
C PRO A 112 15.29 -33.94 33.71
N ALA A 113 14.26 -34.13 34.53
CA ALA A 113 14.13 -33.49 35.84
C ALA A 113 15.19 -34.01 36.83
N PRO A 114 15.48 -33.25 37.91
CA PRO A 114 15.54 -33.84 39.23
C PRO A 114 14.35 -33.35 40.07
N SER A 115 13.71 -34.31 40.72
CA SER A 115 12.63 -34.11 41.69
C SER A 115 13.08 -33.27 42.88
N TYR A 116 12.45 -32.12 43.07
CA TYR A 116 12.35 -31.43 44.35
C TYR A 116 10.88 -31.24 44.68
N SER A 117 10.45 -31.80 45.82
CA SER A 117 9.12 -31.59 46.40
C SER A 117 9.16 -30.34 47.28
N VAL A 118 8.42 -29.30 46.88
CA VAL A 118 8.08 -28.17 47.76
C VAL A 118 6.59 -28.29 48.06
N VAL A 119 6.28 -28.60 49.32
CA VAL A 119 4.91 -28.59 49.85
C VAL A 119 4.61 -27.16 50.29
N LEU A 120 3.70 -26.49 49.59
CA LEU A 120 3.06 -25.27 50.07
C LEU A 120 1.65 -25.64 50.52
N GLU A 121 1.45 -25.69 51.85
CA GLU A 121 0.11 -25.74 52.43
C GLU A 121 -0.50 -24.35 52.39
N THR A 122 -1.60 -24.20 51.66
CA THR A 122 -2.52 -23.05 51.79
C THR A 122 -3.80 -23.49 52.49
N PRO A 123 -4.26 -22.78 53.54
CA PRO A 123 -5.51 -23.13 54.19
C PRO A 123 -6.69 -22.88 53.24
N ALA A 124 -7.64 -23.81 53.23
CA ALA A 124 -8.86 -23.71 52.44
C ALA A 124 -9.68 -22.48 52.87
N SER A 125 -9.79 -21.49 51.99
CA SER A 125 -10.78 -20.41 52.11
C SER A 125 -12.01 -20.75 51.26
N GLU A 126 -13.18 -20.65 51.88
CA GLU A 126 -14.51 -20.90 51.30
C GLU A 126 -14.77 -20.16 49.98
N PRO A 127 -15.64 -20.70 49.09
CA PRO A 127 -15.96 -20.07 47.82
C PRO A 127 -16.78 -18.80 48.04
N VAL A 128 -16.18 -17.64 47.79
CA VAL A 128 -16.91 -16.37 47.70
C VAL A 128 -17.64 -16.33 46.36
N ALA A 129 -18.98 -16.32 46.40
CA ALA A 129 -19.82 -16.11 45.23
C ALA A 129 -19.58 -14.69 44.67
N LEU A 130 -18.98 -14.60 43.49
CA LEU A 130 -18.89 -13.35 42.73
C LEU A 130 -20.28 -13.03 42.16
N ALA A 131 -20.89 -11.95 42.67
CA ALA A 131 -22.06 -11.36 42.04
C ALA A 131 -21.71 -10.94 40.60
N PRO A 132 -22.64 -11.10 39.63
CA PRO A 132 -22.39 -10.68 38.26
C PRO A 132 -22.15 -9.18 38.22
N VAL A 133 -20.93 -8.79 37.85
CA VAL A 133 -20.62 -7.41 37.51
C VAL A 133 -21.40 -7.11 36.23
N ALA A 134 -22.44 -6.29 36.35
CA ALA A 134 -23.12 -5.73 35.19
C ALA A 134 -22.09 -4.90 34.42
N VAL A 135 -21.67 -5.42 33.26
CA VAL A 135 -20.92 -4.63 32.29
C VAL A 135 -21.94 -3.69 31.66
N GLU A 136 -21.95 -2.43 32.09
CA GLU A 136 -22.69 -1.39 31.39
C GLU A 136 -22.13 -1.31 29.96
N GLU A 137 -22.94 -1.71 28.97
CA GLU A 137 -22.64 -1.41 27.58
C GLU A 137 -22.59 0.12 27.43
N PRO A 138 -21.51 0.69 26.87
CA PRO A 138 -21.44 2.13 26.71
C PRO A 138 -22.58 2.59 25.80
N THR A 139 -23.31 3.61 26.27
CA THR A 139 -24.37 4.29 25.53
C THR A 139 -23.86 4.70 24.15
N ARG A 140 -24.37 4.04 23.11
CA ARG A 140 -23.98 4.27 21.72
C ARG A 140 -24.62 5.57 21.23
N GLU A 141 -23.83 6.62 21.08
CA GLU A 141 -24.25 7.78 20.28
C GLU A 141 -24.38 7.34 18.81
N SER A 142 -25.56 7.51 18.24
CA SER A 142 -25.84 7.17 16.85
C SER A 142 -25.06 8.11 15.92
N GLY A 143 -24.02 7.60 15.25
CA GLY A 143 -23.30 8.35 14.20
C GLY A 143 -21.77 8.17 14.19
N VAL A 144 -21.18 7.53 15.19
CA VAL A 144 -19.72 7.33 15.25
C VAL A 144 -19.35 5.95 14.72
N TYR A 145 -18.48 5.89 13.72
CA TYR A 145 -17.89 4.64 13.21
C TYR A 145 -17.04 3.98 14.30
N TYR A 146 -17.43 2.77 14.72
CA TYR A 146 -16.70 1.98 15.71
C TYR A 146 -15.94 0.83 15.03
N ASN A 147 -14.61 0.77 15.27
CA ASN A 147 -13.76 -0.36 14.88
C ASN A 147 -13.12 -0.94 16.15
N ALA A 148 -13.34 -2.23 16.40
CA ALA A 148 -12.88 -2.93 17.61
C ALA A 148 -11.35 -3.03 17.77
N ARG A 149 -10.56 -2.60 16.77
CA ARG A 149 -9.09 -2.73 16.77
C ARG A 149 -8.35 -1.61 17.47
N LEU A 150 -9.06 -0.59 17.95
CA LEU A 150 -8.47 0.67 18.39
C LEU A 150 -9.30 1.25 19.52
N ASP A 151 -8.66 1.60 20.64
CA ASP A 151 -9.31 2.32 21.75
C ASP A 151 -9.97 3.59 21.17
N PRO A 152 -11.31 3.69 21.18
CA PRO A 152 -12.05 4.80 20.58
C PRO A 152 -11.59 6.17 21.10
N LYS A 153 -11.07 6.23 22.34
CA LYS A 153 -10.60 7.48 22.94
C LYS A 153 -9.45 8.13 22.16
N ASN A 154 -8.59 7.34 21.50
CA ASN A 154 -7.44 7.87 20.75
C ASN A 154 -7.81 8.42 19.36
N PHE A 155 -9.00 8.10 18.85
CA PHE A 155 -9.41 8.52 17.51
C PHE A 155 -10.29 9.75 17.48
N LEU A 156 -11.04 10.00 18.56
CA LEU A 156 -12.08 11.02 18.59
C LEU A 156 -11.55 12.40 19.00
N GLU A 157 -10.49 12.47 19.81
CA GLU A 157 -10.01 13.72 20.41
C GLU A 157 -8.52 14.00 20.12
N GLY A 158 -8.08 15.24 20.35
CA GLY A 158 -6.69 15.67 20.21
C GLY A 158 -6.22 15.98 18.77
N PRO A 159 -4.96 16.41 18.60
CA PRO A 159 -4.39 16.67 17.29
C PRO A 159 -4.35 15.40 16.43
N LEU A 160 -4.49 15.58 15.12
CA LEU A 160 -4.36 14.48 14.18
C LEU A 160 -2.93 13.93 14.18
N SER A 161 -2.80 12.61 14.09
CA SER A 161 -1.53 11.90 14.11
C SER A 161 -0.65 12.33 12.93
N PRO A 162 0.69 12.39 13.11
CA PRO A 162 1.62 12.54 12.00
C PRO A 162 1.75 11.25 11.16
N ASN A 163 1.26 10.10 11.65
CA ASN A 163 1.18 8.87 10.86
C ASN A 163 -0.04 8.95 9.92
N PRO A 164 0.14 8.82 8.60
CA PRO A 164 -0.94 9.08 7.64
C PRO A 164 -2.08 8.06 7.71
N ALA A 165 -1.80 6.79 8.04
CA ALA A 165 -2.84 5.78 8.21
C ALA A 165 -3.67 6.01 9.49
N THR A 166 -3.01 6.29 10.61
CA THR A 166 -3.68 6.66 11.87
C THR A 166 -4.49 7.94 11.69
N ARG A 167 -3.93 8.96 11.02
CA ARG A 167 -4.63 10.21 10.72
C ARG A 167 -5.89 9.96 9.91
N LEU A 168 -5.83 9.14 8.86
CA LEU A 168 -7.00 8.81 8.07
C LEU A 168 -8.08 8.11 8.90
N ARG A 169 -7.70 7.19 9.80
CA ARG A 169 -8.66 6.58 10.73
C ARG A 169 -9.31 7.61 11.66
N GLN A 170 -8.55 8.59 12.15
CA GLN A 170 -9.09 9.69 12.96
C GLN A 170 -10.08 10.53 12.15
N MET A 171 -9.74 10.88 10.91
CA MET A 171 -10.64 11.62 10.01
C MET A 171 -11.93 10.83 9.71
N LEU A 172 -11.82 9.50 9.56
CA LEU A 172 -12.97 8.61 9.37
C LEU A 172 -13.85 8.46 10.62
N ALA A 173 -13.31 8.64 11.81
CA ALA A 173 -14.06 8.52 13.07
C ALA A 173 -14.71 9.84 13.52
N ARG A 174 -14.08 10.99 13.22
CA ARG A 174 -14.53 12.33 13.62
C ARG A 174 -15.62 12.87 12.68
N PRO A 175 -16.38 13.92 13.04
CA PRO A 175 -17.29 14.60 12.11
C PRO A 175 -16.57 15.14 10.86
N GLY A 176 -17.30 15.30 9.75
CA GLY A 176 -16.75 15.85 8.49
C GLY A 176 -16.48 14.80 7.42
N ILE A 177 -16.74 15.12 6.15
CA ILE A 177 -16.37 14.26 5.01
C ILE A 177 -14.86 14.34 4.72
N VAL A 178 -14.25 13.20 4.40
CA VAL A 178 -12.88 13.16 3.88
C VAL A 178 -12.89 13.45 2.37
N VAL A 179 -12.33 14.59 1.97
CA VAL A 179 -12.22 14.98 0.56
C VAL A 179 -10.80 14.70 0.07
N ALA A 180 -10.68 13.87 -0.98
CA ALA A 180 -9.39 13.50 -1.55
C ALA A 180 -9.37 13.71 -3.08
N PRO A 181 -8.81 14.84 -3.58
CA PRO A 181 -8.70 15.09 -5.01
C PRO A 181 -7.76 14.08 -5.68
N GLY A 182 -8.13 13.66 -6.89
CA GLY A 182 -7.32 12.76 -7.70
C GLY A 182 -6.06 13.46 -8.21
N ILE A 183 -4.89 12.91 -7.90
CA ILE A 183 -3.59 13.35 -8.39
C ILE A 183 -3.03 12.36 -9.42
N CYS A 184 -2.07 12.80 -10.24
CA CYS A 184 -1.44 11.94 -11.25
C CYS A 184 0.10 11.95 -11.20
N ASP A 185 0.70 12.94 -10.54
CA ASP A 185 2.14 13.14 -10.42
C ASP A 185 2.48 14.13 -9.29
N GLY A 186 3.75 14.55 -9.21
CA GLY A 186 4.23 15.46 -8.18
C GLY A 186 3.71 16.90 -8.35
N ILE A 187 3.50 17.36 -9.59
CA ILE A 187 3.00 18.71 -9.87
C ILE A 187 1.55 18.82 -9.37
N SER A 188 0.69 17.89 -9.78
CA SER A 188 -0.70 17.83 -9.35
C SER A 188 -0.85 17.66 -7.84
N ALA A 189 0.04 16.89 -7.20
CA ALA A 189 0.07 16.76 -5.75
C ALA A 189 0.50 18.05 -5.04
N ARG A 190 1.54 18.74 -5.50
CA ARG A 190 1.96 20.05 -4.94
C ARG A 190 0.84 21.08 -5.06
N CYS A 191 0.15 21.16 -6.19
CA CYS A 191 -1.01 22.06 -6.33
C CYS A 191 -2.16 21.71 -5.38
N ALA A 192 -2.42 20.42 -5.13
CA ALA A 192 -3.46 20.01 -4.18
C ALA A 192 -3.07 20.36 -2.73
N LEU A 193 -1.79 20.20 -2.36
CA LEU A 193 -1.28 20.58 -1.04
C LEU A 193 -1.29 22.10 -0.85
N GLU A 194 -0.90 22.87 -1.86
CA GLU A 194 -0.96 24.35 -1.86
C GLU A 194 -2.39 24.86 -1.67
N ALA A 195 -3.38 24.17 -2.26
CA ALA A 195 -4.79 24.48 -2.08
C ALA A 195 -5.33 24.10 -0.68
N GLY A 196 -4.54 23.44 0.17
CA GLY A 196 -4.90 23.10 1.54
C GLY A 196 -5.68 21.78 1.71
N PHE A 197 -5.64 20.86 0.74
CA PHE A 197 -6.28 19.55 0.91
C PHE A 197 -5.53 18.69 1.94
N ASP A 198 -6.28 18.17 2.92
CA ASP A 198 -5.77 17.34 4.02
C ASP A 198 -5.67 15.84 3.71
N CYS A 199 -6.08 15.42 2.50
CA CYS A 199 -6.00 14.05 2.01
C CYS A 199 -5.90 14.05 0.49
N LEU A 200 -5.21 13.08 -0.11
CA LEU A 200 -5.01 12.98 -1.55
C LEU A 200 -5.45 11.60 -2.06
N TYR A 201 -5.84 11.52 -3.33
CA TYR A 201 -6.18 10.26 -3.98
C TYR A 201 -5.25 9.95 -5.16
N GLN A 202 -4.52 8.84 -5.09
CA GLN A 202 -3.79 8.30 -6.24
C GLN A 202 -4.76 7.51 -7.13
N SER A 203 -5.18 8.14 -8.23
CA SER A 203 -6.04 7.53 -9.24
C SER A 203 -5.27 6.54 -10.12
N GLY A 204 -5.78 5.31 -10.28
CA GLY A 204 -5.16 4.30 -11.16
C GLY A 204 -5.16 4.71 -12.63
N ALA A 205 -6.28 5.29 -13.08
CA ALA A 205 -6.39 5.84 -14.44
C ALA A 205 -5.42 7.00 -14.68
N ALA A 206 -5.34 7.94 -13.73
CA ALA A 206 -4.45 9.09 -13.86
C ALA A 206 -2.97 8.70 -13.76
N THR A 207 -2.65 7.72 -12.91
CA THR A 207 -1.31 7.12 -12.80
C THR A 207 -0.90 6.47 -14.11
N THR A 208 -1.76 5.64 -14.70
CA THR A 208 -1.49 4.98 -15.99
C THR A 208 -1.29 6.00 -17.11
N ALA A 209 -2.14 7.01 -17.18
CA ALA A 209 -2.04 8.08 -18.18
C ALA A 209 -0.74 8.88 -18.02
N SER A 210 -0.40 9.31 -16.80
CA SER A 210 0.77 10.15 -16.53
C SER A 210 2.08 9.38 -16.71
N ARG A 211 2.16 8.13 -16.23
CA ARG A 211 3.38 7.34 -16.27
C ARG A 211 3.66 6.68 -17.62
N MET A 212 2.61 6.35 -18.37
CA MET A 212 2.73 5.52 -19.58
C MET A 212 2.13 6.14 -20.83
N GLY A 213 1.35 7.22 -20.72
CA GLY A 213 0.57 7.74 -21.85
C GLY A 213 -0.48 6.75 -22.35
N GLN A 214 -0.96 5.85 -21.47
CA GLN A 214 -1.86 4.75 -21.82
C GLN A 214 -3.24 4.89 -21.12
N PRO A 215 -4.30 4.28 -21.68
CA PRO A 215 -5.61 4.26 -21.06
C PRO A 215 -5.70 3.29 -19.87
N ASP A 216 -6.72 3.47 -19.04
CA ASP A 216 -6.99 2.61 -17.88
C ASP A 216 -7.60 1.25 -18.27
N LEU A 217 -6.73 0.32 -18.68
CA LEU A 217 -7.08 -1.03 -19.14
C LEU A 217 -6.17 -2.09 -18.50
N ALA A 218 -5.88 -1.94 -17.21
CA ALA A 218 -5.01 -2.85 -16.43
C ALA A 218 -3.60 -3.01 -17.03
N ILE A 219 -3.06 -1.94 -17.63
CA ILE A 219 -1.72 -1.91 -18.24
C ILE A 219 -0.65 -1.68 -17.18
N ALA A 220 -0.89 -0.73 -16.26
CA ALA A 220 0.04 -0.43 -15.19
C ALA A 220 0.10 -1.58 -14.17
N THR A 221 1.30 -1.84 -13.68
CA THR A 221 1.60 -2.92 -12.75
C THR A 221 1.68 -2.42 -11.31
N LEU A 222 1.72 -3.33 -10.34
CA LEU A 222 1.97 -3.00 -8.94
C LEU A 222 3.18 -2.07 -8.76
N ASN A 223 4.26 -2.30 -9.50
CA ASN A 223 5.49 -1.51 -9.39
C ASN A 223 5.28 -0.05 -9.79
N ASP A 224 4.46 0.18 -10.83
CA ASP A 224 4.14 1.53 -11.31
C ASP A 224 3.31 2.29 -10.27
N PHE A 225 2.32 1.62 -9.68
CA PHE A 225 1.49 2.20 -8.64
C PHE A 225 2.26 2.48 -7.36
N VAL A 226 3.09 1.54 -6.88
CA VAL A 226 3.93 1.75 -5.68
C VAL A 226 4.87 2.93 -5.90
N GLY A 227 5.53 3.00 -7.06
CA GLY A 227 6.46 4.09 -7.36
C GLY A 227 5.77 5.45 -7.45
N ALA A 228 4.56 5.51 -8.02
CA ALA A 228 3.76 6.73 -8.07
C ALA A 228 3.29 7.17 -6.67
N GLY A 229 2.70 6.26 -5.91
CA GLY A 229 2.19 6.53 -4.57
C GLY A 229 3.29 6.92 -3.58
N GLN A 230 4.43 6.21 -3.59
CA GLN A 230 5.57 6.53 -2.73
C GLN A 230 6.08 7.95 -2.95
N MET A 231 6.20 8.37 -4.22
CA MET A 231 6.65 9.73 -4.55
C MET A 231 5.66 10.76 -3.99
N VAL A 232 4.36 10.58 -4.21
CA VAL A 232 3.34 11.53 -3.74
C VAL A 232 3.27 11.57 -2.21
N SER A 233 3.24 10.41 -1.55
CA SER A 233 3.23 10.30 -0.09
C SER A 233 4.46 10.92 0.57
N SER A 234 5.59 11.01 -0.15
CA SER A 234 6.82 11.62 0.39
C SER A 234 6.82 13.15 0.40
N LEU A 235 5.93 13.81 -0.37
CA LEU A 235 5.85 15.28 -0.43
C LEU A 235 5.38 15.88 0.90
N ASN A 236 4.43 15.22 1.56
CA ASN A 236 4.03 15.54 2.92
C ASN A 236 3.66 14.24 3.65
N PRO A 237 4.58 13.65 4.45
CA PRO A 237 4.38 12.35 5.09
C PRO A 237 3.19 12.26 6.05
N SER A 238 2.65 13.39 6.50
CA SER A 238 1.49 13.43 7.39
C SER A 238 0.15 13.51 6.65
N VAL A 239 0.14 13.90 5.36
CA VAL A 239 -1.09 13.94 4.56
C VAL A 239 -1.42 12.53 4.04
N PRO A 240 -2.59 11.96 4.36
CA PRO A 240 -2.94 10.62 3.92
C PRO A 240 -3.14 10.56 2.40
N VAL A 241 -2.50 9.59 1.77
CA VAL A 241 -2.77 9.21 0.38
C VAL A 241 -3.61 7.94 0.37
N ILE A 242 -4.77 8.01 -0.27
CA ILE A 242 -5.61 6.85 -0.59
C ILE A 242 -5.23 6.41 -2.00
N ALA A 243 -4.82 5.15 -2.17
CA ALA A 243 -4.35 4.67 -3.45
C ALA A 243 -5.30 3.64 -4.08
N ASP A 244 -5.47 3.75 -5.38
CA ASP A 244 -5.99 2.67 -6.20
C ASP A 244 -5.05 1.45 -6.17
N ALA A 245 -5.60 0.25 -6.07
CA ALA A 245 -4.86 -1.00 -6.15
C ALA A 245 -5.47 -1.98 -7.16
N ASP A 246 -6.33 -1.49 -8.06
CA ASP A 246 -7.11 -2.29 -9.00
C ASP A 246 -7.74 -3.50 -8.27
N THR A 247 -7.42 -4.70 -8.73
CA THR A 247 -7.88 -5.98 -8.17
C THR A 247 -6.87 -6.60 -7.18
N GLY A 248 -5.81 -5.87 -6.83
CA GLY A 248 -4.69 -6.34 -6.00
C GLY A 248 -3.59 -7.08 -6.79
N PHE A 249 -3.60 -6.96 -8.12
CA PHE A 249 -2.56 -7.43 -9.05
C PHE A 249 -2.32 -8.96 -9.07
N GLY A 250 -3.32 -9.76 -8.68
CA GLY A 250 -3.30 -11.21 -8.75
C GLY A 250 -4.11 -11.87 -7.64
N GLY A 251 -3.72 -13.08 -7.24
CA GLY A 251 -4.33 -13.81 -6.12
C GLY A 251 -3.91 -13.28 -4.73
N PRO A 252 -4.28 -13.99 -3.65
CA PRO A 252 -4.04 -13.57 -2.26
C PRO A 252 -2.60 -13.16 -1.94
N ALA A 253 -1.61 -13.87 -2.48
CA ALA A 253 -0.20 -13.55 -2.28
C ALA A 253 0.18 -12.17 -2.86
N MET A 254 -0.38 -11.82 -4.03
CA MET A 254 -0.18 -10.52 -4.66
C MET A 254 -0.89 -9.41 -3.89
N VAL A 255 -2.15 -9.63 -3.49
CA VAL A 255 -2.88 -8.70 -2.63
C VAL A 255 -2.08 -8.40 -1.35
N ALA A 256 -1.58 -9.43 -0.68
CA ALA A 256 -0.79 -9.26 0.54
C ALA A 256 0.53 -8.52 0.29
N ARG A 257 1.18 -8.78 -0.84
CA ARG A 257 2.38 -8.04 -1.27
C ARG A 257 2.06 -6.57 -1.55
N THR A 258 0.92 -6.27 -2.17
CA THR A 258 0.45 -4.92 -2.47
C THR A 258 0.25 -4.12 -1.20
N VAL A 259 -0.54 -4.62 -0.25
CA VAL A 259 -0.80 -3.95 1.04
C VAL A 259 0.51 -3.64 1.78
N ARG A 260 1.42 -4.61 1.88
CA ARG A 260 2.71 -4.40 2.57
C ARG A 260 3.60 -3.38 1.87
N GLN A 261 3.60 -3.35 0.53
CA GLN A 261 4.38 -2.36 -0.22
C GLN A 261 3.78 -0.96 -0.09
N TYR A 262 2.45 -0.84 -0.16
CA TYR A 262 1.76 0.44 -0.01
C TYR A 262 1.98 1.01 1.39
N ALA A 263 1.79 0.21 2.43
CA ALA A 263 2.05 0.64 3.81
C ALA A 263 3.51 1.09 4.00
N ARG A 264 4.48 0.35 3.42
CA ARG A 264 5.91 0.76 3.46
C ARG A 264 6.19 2.04 2.68
N ALA A 265 5.45 2.30 1.62
CA ALA A 265 5.57 3.49 0.79
C ALA A 265 4.99 4.76 1.46
N GLY A 266 4.37 4.64 2.64
CA GLY A 266 3.72 5.76 3.33
C GLY A 266 2.29 6.02 2.87
N ILE A 267 1.72 5.14 2.05
CA ILE A 267 0.32 5.21 1.64
C ILE A 267 -0.57 4.85 2.84
N ALA A 268 -1.67 5.57 3.02
CA ALA A 268 -2.57 5.43 4.18
C ALA A 268 -3.66 4.37 3.98
N ALA A 269 -4.12 4.23 2.73
CA ALA A 269 -5.21 3.34 2.38
C ALA A 269 -5.06 2.77 0.97
N CYS A 270 -5.70 1.63 0.71
CA CYS A 270 -5.97 1.22 -0.67
C CYS A 270 -7.39 0.71 -0.85
N HIS A 271 -7.93 0.88 -2.06
CA HIS A 271 -9.15 0.19 -2.48
C HIS A 271 -8.83 -1.00 -3.40
N ILE A 272 -9.55 -2.11 -3.19
CA ILE A 272 -9.44 -3.35 -3.96
C ILE A 272 -10.83 -3.69 -4.50
N GLU A 273 -10.93 -3.95 -5.80
CA GLU A 273 -12.20 -4.16 -6.51
C GLU A 273 -12.49 -5.62 -6.89
N ASP A 274 -13.75 -5.86 -7.25
CA ASP A 274 -14.29 -7.18 -7.62
C ASP A 274 -14.30 -7.45 -9.13
N GLN A 275 -13.60 -6.66 -9.94
CA GLN A 275 -13.42 -6.95 -11.36
C GLN A 275 -12.51 -8.16 -11.58
N VAL A 276 -12.57 -8.75 -12.78
CA VAL A 276 -11.49 -9.61 -13.29
C VAL A 276 -10.17 -8.85 -13.37
N GLN A 277 -9.02 -9.54 -13.31
CA GLN A 277 -7.71 -8.87 -13.25
C GLN A 277 -7.45 -7.93 -14.45
N THR A 278 -7.89 -8.31 -15.64
CA THR A 278 -7.92 -7.43 -16.83
C THR A 278 -9.08 -6.45 -16.71
N LYS A 279 -9.04 -5.63 -15.65
CA LYS A 279 -10.10 -4.70 -15.28
C LYS A 279 -10.26 -3.58 -16.32
N ARG A 280 -11.42 -2.95 -16.30
CA ARG A 280 -11.70 -1.74 -17.08
C ARG A 280 -12.00 -0.59 -16.13
N CYS A 281 -11.79 0.64 -16.59
CA CYS A 281 -12.28 1.81 -15.88
C CYS A 281 -13.76 1.64 -15.51
N GLY A 282 -14.11 1.94 -14.25
CA GLY A 282 -15.45 1.75 -13.67
C GLY A 282 -16.59 2.44 -14.42
N HIS A 283 -16.25 3.43 -15.25
CA HIS A 283 -17.18 4.21 -16.06
C HIS A 283 -17.33 3.69 -17.50
N LEU A 284 -16.58 2.68 -17.92
CA LEU A 284 -16.68 2.07 -19.24
C LEU A 284 -17.69 0.90 -19.25
N MET A 285 -18.34 0.68 -20.39
CA MET A 285 -19.23 -0.47 -20.60
C MET A 285 -18.44 -1.80 -20.66
N GLY A 286 -19.12 -2.91 -20.39
CA GLY A 286 -18.56 -4.26 -20.56
C GLY A 286 -17.66 -4.73 -19.42
N LYS A 287 -17.90 -4.23 -18.20
CA LYS A 287 -17.22 -4.72 -16.98
C LYS A 287 -17.58 -6.17 -16.71
N GLN A 288 -16.61 -6.90 -16.15
CA GLN A 288 -16.79 -8.26 -15.69
C GLN A 288 -16.33 -8.33 -14.25
N VAL A 289 -17.19 -8.86 -13.38
CA VAL A 289 -16.91 -9.05 -11.96
C VAL A 289 -16.72 -10.52 -11.65
N VAL A 290 -15.84 -10.81 -10.69
CA VAL A 290 -15.59 -12.16 -10.19
C VAL A 290 -16.70 -12.60 -9.23
N SER A 291 -16.66 -13.86 -8.79
CA SER A 291 -17.61 -14.36 -7.79
C SER A 291 -17.46 -13.62 -6.46
N ARG A 292 -18.48 -13.71 -5.60
CA ARG A 292 -18.42 -13.13 -4.26
C ARG A 292 -17.25 -13.74 -3.47
N GLU A 293 -17.05 -15.05 -3.58
CA GLU A 293 -16.00 -15.79 -2.86
C GLU A 293 -14.60 -15.31 -3.24
N GLU A 294 -14.34 -15.07 -4.52
CA GLU A 294 -13.06 -14.56 -4.98
C GLU A 294 -12.82 -13.13 -4.49
N PHE A 295 -13.81 -12.24 -4.62
CA PHE A 295 -13.71 -10.87 -4.12
C PHE A 295 -13.41 -10.84 -2.61
N ILE A 296 -14.16 -11.60 -1.83
CA ILE A 296 -13.98 -11.67 -0.38
C ILE A 296 -12.64 -12.31 -0.01
N THR A 297 -12.14 -13.25 -0.82
CA THR A 297 -10.79 -13.81 -0.64
C THR A 297 -9.71 -12.73 -0.79
N ARG A 298 -9.87 -11.78 -1.73
CA ARG A 298 -8.95 -10.63 -1.86
C ARG A 298 -9.03 -9.72 -0.63
N ILE A 299 -10.23 -9.36 -0.18
CA ILE A 299 -10.41 -8.51 1.01
C ILE A 299 -9.79 -9.13 2.26
N ARG A 300 -10.05 -10.43 2.52
CA ARG A 300 -9.43 -11.14 3.66
C ARG A 300 -7.92 -11.17 3.56
N ALA A 301 -7.37 -11.41 2.36
CA ALA A 301 -5.92 -11.39 2.15
C ALA A 301 -5.32 -10.01 2.46
N ALA A 302 -6.01 -8.93 2.08
CA ALA A 302 -5.58 -7.56 2.38
C ALA A 302 -5.58 -7.26 3.89
N VAL A 303 -6.66 -7.66 4.58
CA VAL A 303 -6.79 -7.53 6.04
C VAL A 303 -5.72 -8.32 6.77
N ILE A 304 -5.53 -9.60 6.44
CA ILE A 304 -4.46 -10.43 7.02
C ILE A 304 -3.09 -9.82 6.78
N ALA A 305 -2.86 -9.25 5.58
CA ALA A 305 -1.58 -8.63 5.26
C ALA A 305 -1.30 -7.38 6.09
N ARG A 306 -2.29 -6.49 6.25
CA ARG A 306 -2.22 -5.34 7.16
C ARG A 306 -1.87 -5.79 8.57
N ASP A 307 -2.60 -6.78 9.08
CA ASP A 307 -2.48 -7.22 10.48
C ASP A 307 -1.15 -7.91 10.76
N SER A 308 -0.53 -8.47 9.72
CA SER A 308 0.81 -9.05 9.80
C SER A 308 1.93 -8.01 9.83
N ILE A 309 1.64 -6.72 9.63
CA ILE A 309 2.65 -5.66 9.69
C ILE A 309 3.00 -5.39 11.17
N PRO A 310 4.29 -5.53 11.57
CA PRO A 310 4.70 -5.30 12.95
C PRO A 310 4.34 -3.89 13.45
N GLY A 311 3.96 -3.79 14.72
CA GLY A 311 3.58 -2.52 15.35
C GLY A 311 2.10 -2.17 15.27
N GLY A 312 1.25 -3.03 14.70
CA GLY A 312 -0.20 -2.81 14.64
C GLY A 312 -0.58 -1.75 13.60
N SER A 313 -0.47 -2.09 12.31
CA SER A 313 -0.71 -1.13 11.23
C SER A 313 -2.16 -0.65 11.15
N ASP A 314 -2.33 0.68 11.17
CA ASP A 314 -3.60 1.36 10.96
C ASP A 314 -4.01 1.45 9.48
N PHE A 315 -3.27 0.82 8.55
CA PHE A 315 -3.56 0.90 7.12
C PHE A 315 -5.05 0.61 6.82
N VAL A 316 -5.69 1.45 6.02
CA VAL A 316 -7.14 1.38 5.76
C VAL A 316 -7.39 0.53 4.52
N ILE A 317 -8.25 -0.48 4.64
CA ILE A 317 -8.66 -1.35 3.54
C ILE A 317 -10.04 -0.93 3.07
N ILE A 318 -10.16 -0.54 1.80
CA ILE A 318 -11.42 -0.12 1.18
C ILE A 318 -11.90 -1.22 0.24
N GLY A 319 -13.10 -1.76 0.47
CA GLY A 319 -13.71 -2.74 -0.43
C GLY A 319 -14.51 -2.05 -1.51
N ARG A 320 -14.09 -2.17 -2.77
CA ARG A 320 -14.78 -1.58 -3.93
C ARG A 320 -15.59 -2.63 -4.69
N THR A 321 -16.78 -2.27 -5.14
CA THR A 321 -17.53 -3.11 -6.08
C THR A 321 -17.94 -2.33 -7.34
N ASP A 322 -17.77 -2.98 -8.49
CA ASP A 322 -18.20 -2.53 -9.80
C ASP A 322 -19.46 -3.27 -10.29
N SER A 323 -20.04 -4.12 -9.44
CA SER A 323 -21.13 -5.02 -9.82
C SER A 323 -22.46 -4.30 -10.05
N ALA A 324 -22.64 -3.06 -9.58
CA ALA A 324 -23.92 -2.35 -9.69
C ALA A 324 -24.41 -2.25 -11.14
N GLN A 325 -23.51 -2.00 -12.10
CA GLN A 325 -23.84 -1.90 -13.51
C GLN A 325 -24.13 -3.26 -14.17
N VAL A 326 -23.53 -4.34 -13.64
CA VAL A 326 -23.55 -5.67 -14.28
C VAL A 326 -24.62 -6.57 -13.69
N LEU A 327 -24.79 -6.51 -12.36
CA LEU A 327 -25.62 -7.42 -11.55
C LEU A 327 -26.69 -6.68 -10.72
N GLY A 328 -26.72 -5.35 -10.77
CA GLY A 328 -27.69 -4.53 -10.04
C GLY A 328 -27.19 -4.07 -8.66
N MET A 329 -27.90 -3.09 -8.08
CA MET A 329 -27.49 -2.45 -6.82
C MET A 329 -27.60 -3.37 -5.61
N ASP A 330 -28.63 -4.22 -5.54
CA ASP A 330 -28.81 -5.15 -4.41
C ASP A 330 -27.62 -6.11 -4.28
N GLU A 331 -27.11 -6.60 -5.41
CA GLU A 331 -25.90 -7.43 -5.45
C GLU A 331 -24.66 -6.65 -4.99
N ALA A 332 -24.52 -5.40 -5.41
CA ALA A 332 -23.42 -4.53 -5.01
C ALA A 332 -23.42 -4.29 -3.49
N ILE A 333 -24.58 -3.98 -2.92
CA ILE A 333 -24.75 -3.81 -1.47
C ILE A 333 -24.43 -5.13 -0.74
N ALA A 334 -24.89 -6.27 -1.24
CA ALA A 334 -24.58 -7.58 -0.65
C ALA A 334 -23.07 -7.86 -0.64
N ARG A 335 -22.36 -7.55 -1.73
CA ARG A 335 -20.90 -7.69 -1.82
C ARG A 335 -20.17 -6.77 -0.85
N LEU A 336 -20.60 -5.52 -0.71
CA LEU A 336 -20.01 -4.57 0.23
C LEU A 336 -20.25 -4.96 1.69
N LYS A 337 -21.44 -5.47 2.03
CA LYS A 337 -21.70 -6.05 3.36
C LYS A 337 -20.76 -7.22 3.66
N LEU A 338 -20.54 -8.11 2.69
CA LEU A 338 -19.60 -9.22 2.84
C LEU A 338 -18.15 -8.72 2.98
N ALA A 339 -17.75 -7.66 2.26
CA ALA A 339 -16.42 -7.06 2.37
C ALA A 339 -16.20 -6.43 3.74
N ALA A 340 -17.18 -5.68 4.25
CA ALA A 340 -17.16 -5.12 5.60
C ALA A 340 -17.08 -6.23 6.66
N ALA A 341 -17.87 -7.29 6.54
CA ALA A 341 -17.81 -8.46 7.41
C ALA A 341 -16.45 -9.19 7.35
N ALA A 342 -15.75 -9.11 6.21
CA ALA A 342 -14.40 -9.63 6.04
C ALA A 342 -13.29 -8.71 6.58
N GLY A 343 -13.64 -7.52 7.09
CA GLY A 343 -12.73 -6.58 7.74
C GLY A 343 -12.29 -5.38 6.90
N ALA A 344 -12.96 -5.10 5.77
CA ALA A 344 -12.82 -3.82 5.09
C ALA A 344 -13.32 -2.69 6.00
N ASP A 345 -12.60 -1.58 6.02
CA ASP A 345 -12.89 -0.43 6.89
C ASP A 345 -13.86 0.57 6.23
N VAL A 346 -13.88 0.61 4.90
CA VAL A 346 -14.70 1.51 4.09
C VAL A 346 -15.29 0.73 2.92
N CYS A 347 -16.55 1.01 2.60
CA CYS A 347 -17.24 0.47 1.43
C CYS A 347 -17.22 1.49 0.30
N PHE A 348 -16.73 1.11 -0.88
CA PHE A 348 -16.73 1.94 -2.06
C PHE A 348 -17.71 1.38 -3.10
N ILE A 349 -18.79 2.12 -3.32
CA ILE A 349 -19.79 1.82 -4.34
C ILE A 349 -19.52 2.65 -5.61
N GLU A 350 -19.25 1.98 -6.73
CA GLU A 350 -19.15 2.66 -8.03
C GLU A 350 -20.55 2.79 -8.66
N GLY A 351 -20.81 3.92 -9.32
CA GLY A 351 -21.98 4.09 -10.20
C GLY A 351 -23.27 4.51 -9.50
N VAL A 352 -23.19 5.17 -8.35
CA VAL A 352 -24.35 5.80 -7.68
C VAL A 352 -24.80 7.02 -8.48
N LYS A 353 -26.05 7.04 -8.96
CA LYS A 353 -26.53 8.05 -9.91
C LYS A 353 -27.51 9.09 -9.35
N THR A 354 -28.00 8.92 -8.13
CA THR A 354 -29.00 9.82 -7.55
C THR A 354 -28.75 9.99 -6.06
N LYS A 355 -29.29 11.08 -5.52
CA LYS A 355 -29.32 11.36 -4.08
C LYS A 355 -29.92 10.19 -3.30
N ASP A 356 -31.15 9.79 -3.63
CA ASP A 356 -31.89 8.74 -2.94
C ASP A 356 -31.14 7.40 -2.94
N LEU A 357 -30.44 7.10 -4.04
CA LEU A 357 -29.63 5.89 -4.16
C LEU A 357 -28.39 5.96 -3.26
N LEU A 358 -27.77 7.13 -3.11
CA LEU A 358 -26.65 7.31 -2.18
C LEU A 358 -27.12 7.16 -0.74
N GLU A 359 -28.17 7.88 -0.34
CA GLU A 359 -28.71 7.87 1.03
C GLU A 359 -29.14 6.45 1.44
N SER A 360 -29.85 5.73 0.56
CA SER A 360 -30.24 4.34 0.81
C SER A 360 -29.04 3.37 0.87
N THR A 361 -28.01 3.60 0.05
CA THR A 361 -26.77 2.79 0.10
C THR A 361 -26.00 3.02 1.39
N VAL A 362 -25.88 4.27 1.84
CA VAL A 362 -25.27 4.64 3.12
C VAL A 362 -26.04 3.98 4.26
N ALA A 363 -27.36 4.10 4.29
CA ALA A 363 -28.20 3.47 5.31
C ALA A 363 -28.04 1.94 5.32
N ALA A 364 -27.95 1.30 4.15
CA ALA A 364 -27.80 -0.14 4.04
C ALA A 364 -26.43 -0.67 4.50
N LEU A 365 -25.37 0.16 4.43
CA LEU A 365 -23.99 -0.21 4.77
C LEU A 365 -23.56 0.25 6.16
N ALA A 366 -24.39 1.05 6.83
CA ALA A 366 -24.16 1.49 8.20
C ALA A 366 -23.86 0.30 9.14
N PRO A 367 -22.90 0.44 10.08
CA PRO A 367 -22.17 1.66 10.41
C PRO A 367 -20.90 1.89 9.55
N THR A 368 -20.67 1.10 8.51
CA THR A 368 -19.42 1.19 7.72
C THR A 368 -19.41 2.45 6.85
N PRO A 369 -18.33 3.27 6.90
CA PRO A 369 -18.14 4.44 6.06
C PRO A 369 -18.30 4.11 4.58
N VAL A 370 -18.99 5.01 3.85
CA VAL A 370 -19.15 4.90 2.40
C VAL A 370 -18.28 5.93 1.69
N LEU A 371 -17.52 5.44 0.71
CA LEU A 371 -16.77 6.24 -0.26
C LEU A 371 -17.59 6.38 -1.54
N VAL A 372 -17.67 7.60 -2.06
CA VAL A 372 -18.20 7.89 -3.41
C VAL A 372 -17.14 8.48 -4.33
N ASN A 373 -17.23 8.15 -5.62
CA ASN A 373 -16.35 8.67 -6.66
C ASN A 373 -17.14 9.55 -7.62
N VAL A 374 -16.75 10.82 -7.73
CA VAL A 374 -17.37 11.79 -8.62
C VAL A 374 -16.44 12.03 -9.81
N ILE A 375 -16.91 11.65 -11.00
CA ILE A 375 -16.21 11.88 -12.26
C ILE A 375 -17.12 12.69 -13.19
N SER A 376 -16.68 13.90 -13.54
CA SER A 376 -17.40 14.78 -14.47
C SER A 376 -17.54 14.12 -15.85
N GLY A 377 -18.75 14.15 -16.42
CA GLY A 377 -19.06 13.47 -17.68
C GLY A 377 -19.20 11.94 -17.56
N GLY A 378 -19.19 11.42 -16.33
CA GLY A 378 -19.35 10.00 -16.01
C GLY A 378 -20.81 9.59 -15.75
N LEU A 379 -20.97 8.48 -15.03
CA LEU A 379 -22.26 7.87 -14.69
C LEU A 379 -22.91 8.52 -13.46
N THR A 380 -22.09 9.04 -12.55
CA THR A 380 -22.49 9.77 -11.34
C THR A 380 -22.79 11.23 -11.70
N PRO A 381 -23.93 11.83 -11.30
CA PRO A 381 -24.12 13.27 -11.40
C PRO A 381 -23.04 14.02 -10.63
N SER A 382 -22.73 15.23 -11.10
CA SER A 382 -21.76 16.10 -10.45
C SER A 382 -22.32 16.68 -9.14
N PHE A 383 -22.36 15.87 -8.07
CA PHE A 383 -22.58 16.40 -6.72
C PHE A 383 -21.28 17.00 -6.18
N THR A 384 -21.41 18.06 -5.39
CA THR A 384 -20.34 18.65 -4.59
C THR A 384 -20.00 17.75 -3.40
N TYR A 385 -18.83 17.95 -2.77
CA TYR A 385 -18.51 17.23 -1.54
C TYR A 385 -19.45 17.59 -0.37
N PHE A 386 -19.98 18.83 -0.33
CA PHE A 386 -20.98 19.25 0.64
C PHE A 386 -22.28 18.46 0.50
N GLU A 387 -22.74 18.26 -0.73
CA GLU A 387 -23.93 17.47 -1.01
C GLU A 387 -23.71 15.99 -0.66
N ALA A 388 -22.55 15.43 -1.02
CA ALA A 388 -22.22 14.04 -0.66
C ALA A 388 -22.18 13.83 0.86
N GLU A 389 -21.65 14.79 1.62
CA GLU A 389 -21.65 14.77 3.08
C GLU A 389 -23.07 14.80 3.65
N GLN A 390 -23.93 15.68 3.14
CA GLN A 390 -25.34 15.75 3.56
C GLN A 390 -26.10 14.45 3.28
N MET A 391 -25.72 13.73 2.22
CA MET A 391 -26.26 12.40 1.88
C MET A 391 -25.66 11.26 2.71
N GLY A 392 -24.73 11.57 3.62
CA GLY A 392 -24.12 10.62 4.55
C GLY A 392 -22.87 9.90 4.05
N ALA A 393 -22.32 10.28 2.88
CA ALA A 393 -21.03 9.76 2.46
C ALA A 393 -19.93 10.26 3.40
N LYS A 394 -18.98 9.37 3.73
CA LYS A 394 -17.90 9.67 4.67
C LYS A 394 -16.60 10.03 3.97
N MET A 395 -16.46 9.63 2.72
CA MET A 395 -15.31 9.92 1.88
C MET A 395 -15.75 10.20 0.44
N ILE A 396 -15.07 11.13 -0.21
CA ILE A 396 -15.29 11.46 -1.61
C ILE A 396 -13.97 11.65 -2.34
N ILE A 397 -13.90 11.10 -3.56
CA ILE A 397 -12.77 11.27 -4.47
C ILE A 397 -13.20 11.93 -5.78
N PHE A 398 -12.32 12.76 -6.33
CA PHE A 398 -12.46 13.39 -7.65
C PHE A 398 -11.35 12.88 -8.58
N SER A 399 -11.50 11.65 -9.06
CA SER A 399 -10.41 10.81 -9.60
C SER A 399 -9.59 11.42 -10.74
N LEU A 400 -10.16 12.33 -11.54
CA LEU A 400 -9.52 12.89 -12.73
C LEU A 400 -9.40 14.42 -12.71
N VAL A 401 -9.65 15.06 -11.55
CA VAL A 401 -9.72 16.52 -11.42
C VAL A 401 -8.44 17.21 -11.89
N SER A 402 -7.27 16.65 -11.56
CA SER A 402 -5.98 17.20 -11.97
C SER A 402 -5.63 16.85 -13.42
N CYS A 403 -5.63 15.56 -13.78
CA CYS A 403 -5.09 15.11 -15.06
C CYS A 403 -5.89 15.64 -16.26
N VAL A 404 -7.21 15.77 -16.15
CA VAL A 404 -8.03 16.35 -17.23
C VAL A 404 -7.69 17.82 -17.44
N ALA A 405 -7.61 18.60 -16.36
CA ALA A 405 -7.22 20.01 -16.43
C ALA A 405 -5.81 20.18 -17.03
N MET A 406 -4.85 19.35 -16.59
CA MET A 406 -3.48 19.32 -17.13
C MET A 406 -3.46 19.02 -18.62
N VAL A 407 -4.21 18.01 -19.11
CA VAL A 407 -4.28 17.70 -20.54
C VAL A 407 -4.80 18.89 -21.35
N HIS A 408 -5.83 19.59 -20.87
CA HIS A 408 -6.32 20.80 -21.53
C HIS A 408 -5.25 21.89 -21.59
N ALA A 409 -4.57 22.17 -20.48
CA ALA A 409 -3.52 23.18 -20.41
C ALA A 409 -2.33 22.85 -21.31
N CYS A 410 -1.82 21.61 -21.24
CA CYS A 410 -0.72 21.15 -22.09
C CYS A 410 -1.09 21.21 -23.58
N ARG A 411 -2.31 20.80 -23.97
CA ARG A 411 -2.75 20.90 -25.37
C ARG A 411 -2.83 22.33 -25.86
N ALA A 412 -3.30 23.25 -25.02
CA ALA A 412 -3.33 24.68 -25.34
C ALA A 412 -1.92 25.24 -25.52
N ALA A 413 -1.00 24.92 -24.59
CA ALA A 413 0.39 25.36 -24.64
C ALA A 413 1.12 24.84 -25.88
N MET A 414 1.02 23.54 -26.19
CA MET A 414 1.67 22.95 -27.37
C MET A 414 1.12 23.53 -28.68
N LYS A 415 -0.20 23.78 -28.76
CA LYS A 415 -0.80 24.45 -29.93
C LYS A 415 -0.30 25.89 -30.08
N SER A 416 -0.21 26.63 -28.98
CA SER A 416 0.31 28.00 -28.97
C SER A 416 1.75 28.02 -29.45
N LEU A 417 2.63 27.24 -28.82
CA LEU A 417 4.05 27.14 -29.16
C LEU A 417 4.27 26.78 -30.63
N LYS A 418 3.51 25.81 -31.16
CA LYS A 418 3.61 25.41 -32.57
C LYS A 418 3.22 26.54 -33.53
N LYS A 419 2.28 27.41 -33.14
CA LYS A 419 1.78 28.53 -33.94
C LYS A 419 2.69 29.77 -33.85
N THR A 420 3.18 30.09 -32.66
CA THR A 420 3.86 31.36 -32.37
C THR A 420 5.37 31.25 -32.29
N GLY A 421 5.92 30.05 -32.09
CA GLY A 421 7.35 29.83 -31.84
C GLY A 421 7.81 30.21 -30.42
N THR A 422 6.90 30.53 -29.51
CA THR A 422 7.20 30.90 -28.12
C THR A 422 6.13 30.41 -27.13
N ASP A 423 6.53 30.14 -25.89
CA ASP A 423 5.67 29.75 -24.78
C ASP A 423 5.23 30.93 -23.89
N PHE A 424 5.64 32.16 -24.19
CA PHE A 424 5.40 33.37 -23.38
C PHE A 424 3.96 33.52 -22.88
N ILE A 425 2.97 33.28 -23.75
CA ILE A 425 1.54 33.35 -23.40
C ILE A 425 1.14 32.24 -22.41
N SER A 426 1.66 31.03 -22.62
CA SER A 426 1.32 29.86 -21.80
C SER A 426 2.00 29.87 -20.43
N ALA A 427 3.19 30.49 -20.34
CA ALA A 427 3.89 30.70 -19.08
C ALA A 427 3.12 31.65 -18.14
N GLN A 428 2.28 32.54 -18.66
CA GLN A 428 1.47 33.47 -17.87
C GLN A 428 2.30 34.27 -16.83
N GLY A 429 3.54 34.62 -17.17
CA GLY A 429 4.44 35.35 -16.25
C GLY A 429 5.03 34.51 -15.11
N MET A 430 4.86 33.19 -15.15
CA MET A 430 5.57 32.24 -14.30
C MET A 430 6.98 32.02 -14.86
N ASP A 431 7.98 32.46 -14.11
CA ASP A 431 9.39 32.17 -14.38
C ASP A 431 9.81 30.85 -13.69
N PRO A 432 11.04 30.35 -13.94
CA PRO A 432 11.51 29.11 -13.31
C PRO A 432 11.53 29.17 -11.78
N LYS A 433 11.80 30.33 -11.16
CA LYS A 433 11.83 30.46 -9.70
C LYS A 433 10.43 30.28 -9.12
N LYS A 434 9.43 30.99 -9.65
CA LYS A 434 8.03 30.84 -9.24
C LYS A 434 7.52 29.42 -9.44
N PHE A 435 7.91 28.77 -10.54
CA PHE A 435 7.58 27.36 -10.75
C PHE A 435 8.18 26.48 -9.64
N PHE A 436 9.47 26.67 -9.32
CA PHE A 436 10.12 25.90 -8.26
C PHE A 436 9.61 26.22 -6.86
N GLU A 437 9.14 27.44 -6.59
CA GLU A 437 8.45 27.80 -5.34
C GLU A 437 7.24 26.89 -5.11
N VAL A 438 6.39 26.67 -6.13
CA VAL A 438 5.28 25.69 -6.06
C VAL A 438 5.81 24.27 -5.83
N MET A 439 6.99 23.93 -6.36
CA MET A 439 7.62 22.61 -6.19
C MET A 439 8.35 22.44 -4.85
N GLY A 440 8.30 23.42 -3.96
CA GLY A 440 8.90 23.37 -2.62
C GLY A 440 10.33 23.90 -2.53
N LEU A 441 10.71 24.84 -3.40
CA LEU A 441 12.04 25.47 -3.38
C LEU A 441 12.39 26.01 -1.98
N SER A 442 11.47 26.74 -1.33
CA SER A 442 11.70 27.34 -0.02
C SER A 442 12.03 26.30 1.05
N GLU A 443 11.35 25.16 1.05
CA GLU A 443 11.60 24.05 1.98
C GLU A 443 13.04 23.53 1.87
N ILE A 444 13.58 23.47 0.65
CA ILE A 444 14.95 23.02 0.38
C ILE A 444 15.98 24.06 0.79
N ILE A 445 15.71 25.35 0.54
CA ILE A 445 16.59 26.44 0.98
C ILE A 445 16.69 26.48 2.51
N GLU A 446 15.54 26.36 3.20
CA GLU A 446 15.49 26.33 4.65
C GLU A 446 16.22 25.11 5.21
N LEU A 447 16.05 23.94 4.59
CA LEU A 447 16.75 22.72 4.98
C LEU A 447 18.28 22.84 4.83
N ASP A 448 18.76 23.36 3.69
CA ASP A 448 20.19 23.57 3.45
C ASP A 448 20.78 24.52 4.50
N ALA A 449 20.12 25.66 4.73
CA ALA A 449 20.55 26.63 5.74
C ALA A 449 20.55 26.04 7.16
N ALA A 450 19.51 25.30 7.53
CA ALA A 450 19.42 24.62 8.83
C ALA A 450 20.48 23.53 9.01
N ALA A 451 20.93 22.91 7.91
CA ALA A 451 22.03 21.95 7.89
C ALA A 451 23.42 22.62 7.91
N GLY A 452 23.49 23.95 7.95
CA GLY A 452 24.73 24.73 7.90
C GLY A 452 25.28 24.92 6.48
N GLY A 453 24.49 24.58 5.46
CA GLY A 453 24.78 24.82 4.06
C GLY A 453 24.59 26.29 3.66
N SER A 454 25.21 26.65 2.55
CA SER A 454 25.09 27.97 1.92
C SER A 454 24.88 27.86 0.41
N ALA A 455 24.52 26.67 -0.08
CA ALA A 455 24.47 26.38 -1.51
C ALA A 455 23.40 27.20 -2.22
N PHE A 456 22.36 27.62 -1.49
CA PHE A 456 21.21 28.33 -2.03
C PHE A 456 21.03 29.76 -1.51
N GLN A 457 22.04 30.37 -0.89
CA GLN A 457 21.93 31.75 -0.35
C GLN A 457 21.62 32.83 -1.41
N LEU A 458 21.91 32.55 -2.67
CA LEU A 458 21.69 33.46 -3.81
C LEU A 458 20.45 33.10 -4.65
N VAL A 459 19.72 32.04 -4.26
CA VAL A 459 18.48 31.60 -4.90
C VAL A 459 17.32 32.32 -4.24
#